data_AF-A0A7S3Q3U2-F1
#
_entry.id   AF-A0A7S3Q3U2-F1
#
_cell.length_a   1.000
_cell.length_b   1.000
_cell.length_c   1.000
_cell.angle_alpha   90.00
_cell.angle_beta   90.00
_cell.angle_gamma   90.00
#
_symmetry.space_group_name_H-M   'P 1'
#
loop_
_entity.id
_entity.type
_entity.pdbx_description
1 polymer ?
#
loop_
_entity_poly.entity_id
_entity_poly.type
_entity_poly.pdbx_seq_one_letter_code
_entity_poly.pdbx_strand_id
1 'polypeptide(L)'
;SASSCQARSKSKTTKKTQPSMHFKFYSKNIKRGGSDEEKQAVLTTQATVSAPEITTKMSKQGLPDSAKLLIGAGGVYAAFLYYGSLQEDVFRYVSADGNSFKQAWFLQVLEALANVVIGFAGMQLMGPTKNIPLPMFAISGASQVTAKACTSLALANGLSFPVATLAKSGKMAPVMAGSLLLGGATYSVREYVQVAMIIGGTAVVSMGKKKGGSQSNSALGVAYIIGSLVLDGVTAGFQKRLKAETAKAGVKPKPYDFMFWTNLFMCGTAVVVALALGEFTSGLAYCASNPEILPMIVKFSLCSAVGQSFIFYTIANFDPLVLSTVTTTRKIFSVLLSIFMKGHSLSVTGWSGIGLACLGIVSELQAKASGKGKSHSH
;
A
#
# COMPACT_ATOMS: atom_id res chain seq x y z
N SER A 1 15.93 -41.71 -67.93
CA SER A 1 16.30 -42.36 -66.67
C SER A 1 17.53 -41.70 -66.09
N ALA A 2 17.42 -41.24 -64.84
CA ALA A 2 18.48 -40.77 -63.92
C ALA A 2 19.35 -39.59 -64.38
N SER A 3 19.81 -38.65 -63.56
CA SER A 3 19.49 -38.20 -62.21
C SER A 3 20.26 -36.88 -62.04
N SER A 4 19.60 -35.89 -61.44
CA SER A 4 20.14 -34.90 -60.50
C SER A 4 21.45 -34.15 -60.79
N CYS A 5 21.33 -32.85 -61.10
CA CYS A 5 21.92 -31.80 -60.25
C CYS A 5 21.34 -30.44 -60.63
N GLN A 6 20.57 -29.83 -59.71
CA GLN A 6 19.91 -28.55 -59.90
C GLN A 6 20.65 -27.48 -59.09
N ALA A 7 21.20 -26.49 -59.80
CA ALA A 7 21.76 -25.27 -59.23
C ALA A 7 20.85 -24.07 -59.55
N ARG A 8 20.58 -23.29 -58.49
CA ARG A 8 20.35 -21.84 -58.45
C ARG A 8 19.24 -21.17 -59.29
N SER A 9 18.28 -20.64 -58.51
CA SER A 9 17.99 -19.20 -58.34
C SER A 9 17.18 -18.47 -59.42
N LYS A 10 15.96 -18.00 -59.11
CA LYS A 10 15.67 -16.67 -58.52
C LYS A 10 14.16 -16.38 -58.44
N SER A 11 13.82 -15.60 -57.41
CA SER A 11 12.72 -14.63 -57.32
C SER A 11 11.30 -15.14 -57.11
N LYS A 12 10.68 -14.76 -55.96
CA LYS A 12 9.64 -13.72 -55.95
C LYS A 12 9.05 -13.42 -54.56
N THR A 13 8.94 -12.12 -54.31
CA THR A 13 7.87 -11.43 -53.56
C THR A 13 7.84 -11.51 -52.04
N THR A 14 8.29 -10.41 -51.43
CA THR A 14 8.03 -9.95 -50.07
C THR A 14 6.53 -9.80 -49.79
N LYS A 15 5.98 -10.63 -48.90
CA LYS A 15 4.76 -10.33 -48.13
C LYS A 15 5.15 -10.15 -46.66
N LYS A 16 4.77 -8.99 -46.10
CA LYS A 16 4.83 -8.69 -44.66
C LYS A 16 3.87 -9.63 -43.92
N THR A 17 4.39 -10.32 -42.91
CA THR A 17 3.59 -11.03 -41.89
C THR A 17 4.18 -10.69 -40.52
N GLN A 18 3.34 -10.21 -39.60
CA GLN A 18 3.65 -10.00 -38.19
C GLN A 18 4.18 -11.31 -37.57
N PRO A 19 5.20 -11.28 -36.68
CA PRO A 19 5.47 -12.42 -35.82
C PRO A 19 4.64 -12.30 -34.52
N SER A 20 3.86 -13.34 -34.26
CA SER A 20 3.15 -13.58 -33.02
C SER A 20 4.12 -13.73 -31.83
N MET A 21 3.79 -13.08 -30.72
CA MET A 21 4.47 -13.28 -29.43
C MET A 21 4.10 -14.66 -28.87
N HIS A 22 4.96 -15.65 -29.08
CA HIS A 22 4.91 -16.92 -28.36
C HIS A 22 5.48 -16.75 -26.94
N PHE A 23 4.61 -16.86 -25.94
CA PHE A 23 4.93 -16.93 -24.51
C PHE A 23 5.59 -18.29 -24.22
N LYS A 24 6.93 -18.37 -24.21
CA LYS A 24 7.65 -19.58 -23.77
C LYS A 24 7.88 -19.52 -22.25
N PHE A 25 7.07 -20.27 -21.51
CA PHE A 25 7.33 -20.62 -20.11
C PHE A 25 8.60 -21.48 -20.04
N TYR A 26 9.66 -20.94 -19.42
CA TYR A 26 10.84 -21.70 -19.05
C TYR A 26 10.60 -22.34 -17.68
N SER A 27 10.27 -23.63 -17.67
CA SER A 27 10.35 -24.47 -16.46
C SER A 27 11.79 -24.96 -16.33
N LYS A 28 12.47 -24.65 -15.21
CA LYS A 28 13.68 -25.37 -14.83
C LYS A 28 13.76 -25.52 -13.30
N ASN A 29 13.73 -26.78 -12.89
CA ASN A 29 13.88 -27.37 -11.56
C ASN A 29 14.70 -26.56 -10.55
N ILE A 30 14.04 -26.04 -9.51
CA ILE A 30 14.66 -25.62 -8.26
C ILE A 30 14.47 -26.76 -7.25
N LYS A 31 15.58 -27.31 -6.75
CA LYS A 31 15.62 -28.35 -5.73
C LYS A 31 14.97 -27.83 -4.43
N ARG A 32 14.20 -28.71 -3.78
CA ARG A 32 13.53 -28.52 -2.48
C ARG A 32 14.53 -28.12 -1.40
N GLY A 33 14.59 -26.83 -1.08
CA GLY A 33 15.31 -26.25 0.06
C GLY A 33 14.92 -24.81 0.41
N GLY A 34 13.95 -24.21 -0.30
CA GLY A 34 13.59 -22.79 -0.19
C GLY A 34 12.26 -22.47 0.49
N SER A 35 11.62 -23.42 1.19
CA SER A 35 10.27 -23.21 1.71
C SER A 35 10.21 -22.18 2.84
N ASP A 36 11.27 -22.04 3.64
CA ASP A 36 11.23 -21.17 4.82
C ASP A 36 11.76 -19.76 4.50
N GLU A 37 12.82 -19.62 3.70
CA GLU A 37 13.29 -18.32 3.19
C GLU A 37 12.28 -17.63 2.27
N GLU A 38 11.58 -18.38 1.40
CA GLU A 38 10.58 -17.80 0.50
C GLU A 38 9.32 -17.36 1.27
N LYS A 39 8.89 -18.15 2.26
CA LYS A 39 7.78 -17.76 3.17
C LYS A 39 8.16 -16.59 4.05
N GLN A 40 9.39 -16.56 4.56
CA GLN A 40 9.88 -15.48 5.42
C GLN A 40 10.09 -14.19 4.62
N ALA A 41 10.53 -14.28 3.36
CA ALA A 41 10.57 -13.14 2.43
C ALA A 41 9.16 -12.66 2.04
N VAL A 42 8.17 -13.55 1.90
CA VAL A 42 6.78 -13.19 1.62
C VAL A 42 6.08 -12.57 2.84
N LEU A 43 6.29 -13.09 4.05
CA LEU A 43 5.80 -12.51 5.30
C LEU A 43 6.44 -11.15 5.63
N THR A 44 7.73 -11.00 5.32
CA THR A 44 8.47 -9.75 5.53
C THR A 44 8.05 -8.69 4.49
N THR A 45 7.75 -9.09 3.26
CA THR A 45 7.20 -8.19 2.21
C THR A 45 5.79 -7.66 2.56
N GLN A 46 5.03 -8.36 3.40
CA GLN A 46 3.68 -7.94 3.80
C GLN A 46 3.67 -6.81 4.85
N ALA A 47 4.78 -6.56 5.54
CA ALA A 47 4.91 -5.45 6.50
C ALA A 47 5.02 -4.07 5.83
N THR A 48 5.36 -4.02 4.55
CA THR A 48 5.75 -2.78 3.87
C THR A 48 4.66 -2.29 2.94
N VAL A 49 3.65 -1.58 3.47
CA VAL A 49 3.02 -0.52 2.66
C VAL A 49 3.61 0.77 3.20
N SER A 50 4.39 1.45 2.35
CA SER A 50 5.13 2.70 2.54
C SER A 50 6.64 2.62 2.83
N ALA A 51 7.30 1.45 2.75
CA ALA A 51 8.73 1.41 3.06
C ALA A 51 9.52 0.34 2.31
N PRO A 52 10.43 0.72 1.39
CA PRO A 52 11.37 -0.24 0.86
C PRO A 52 12.31 -0.73 1.98
N GLU A 53 12.56 -2.02 1.99
CA GLU A 53 13.51 -2.68 2.88
C GLU A 53 14.92 -2.34 2.39
N ILE A 54 15.43 -1.17 2.76
CA ILE A 54 16.74 -0.68 2.34
C ILE A 54 17.55 -0.47 3.61
N THR A 55 18.30 -1.49 3.98
CA THR A 55 19.28 -1.43 5.08
C THR A 55 20.49 -0.61 4.61
N THR A 56 20.36 0.72 4.62
CA THR A 56 21.53 1.61 4.53
C THR A 56 21.83 2.11 5.92
N LYS A 57 22.68 1.40 6.67
CA LYS A 57 23.21 1.93 7.93
C LYS A 57 24.08 3.15 7.61
N MET A 58 23.54 4.36 7.79
CA MET A 58 24.37 5.56 7.83
C MET A 58 25.21 5.53 9.11
N SER A 59 26.53 5.55 8.97
CA SER A 59 27.48 5.54 10.09
C SER A 59 27.86 6.95 10.55
N LYS A 60 27.51 7.23 11.81
CA LYS A 60 28.25 7.93 12.88
C LYS A 60 28.64 9.42 12.74
N GLN A 61 27.72 10.29 13.18
CA GLN A 61 27.87 11.17 14.36
C GLN A 61 26.50 11.83 14.61
N GLY A 62 25.86 11.58 15.75
CA GLY A 62 24.57 12.20 16.08
C GLY A 62 23.64 11.29 16.90
N LEU A 63 22.80 11.96 17.72
CA LEU A 63 21.80 11.52 18.71
C LEU A 63 21.74 10.03 19.09
N PRO A 64 21.54 9.69 20.38
CA PRO A 64 21.40 8.29 20.81
C PRO A 64 20.25 7.58 20.07
N ASP A 65 20.41 6.27 19.82
CA ASP A 65 19.47 5.50 19.00
C ASP A 65 18.05 5.47 19.58
N SER A 66 17.92 5.56 20.90
CA SER A 66 16.63 5.74 21.58
C SER A 66 15.95 7.06 21.20
N ALA A 67 16.70 8.17 21.16
CA ALA A 67 16.17 9.45 20.72
C ALA A 67 15.80 9.45 19.24
N LYS A 68 16.61 8.83 18.38
CA LYS A 68 16.25 8.64 16.96
C LYS A 68 14.97 7.83 16.81
N LEU A 69 14.78 6.79 17.63
CA LEU A 69 13.60 5.95 17.60
C LEU A 69 12.37 6.73 18.06
N LEU A 70 12.49 7.50 19.14
CA LEU A 70 11.41 8.36 19.64
C LEU A 70 11.01 9.42 18.62
N ILE A 71 11.98 10.04 17.94
CA ILE A 71 11.70 11.03 16.89
C ILE A 71 11.02 10.35 15.69
N GLY A 72 11.55 9.23 15.20
CA GLY A 72 10.99 8.51 14.07
C GLY A 72 9.59 7.96 14.35
N ALA A 73 9.46 7.14 15.40
CA ALA A 73 8.20 6.56 15.81
C ALA A 73 7.18 7.62 16.25
N GLY A 74 7.60 8.59 17.08
CA GLY A 74 6.75 9.69 17.52
C GLY A 74 6.23 10.54 16.35
N GLY A 75 7.10 10.84 15.38
CA GLY A 75 6.71 11.54 14.15
C GLY A 75 5.72 10.74 13.29
N VAL A 76 5.95 9.43 13.10
CA VAL A 76 4.99 8.54 12.40
C VAL A 76 3.65 8.50 13.12
N TYR A 77 3.64 8.40 14.46
CA TYR A 77 2.42 8.40 15.25
C TYR A 77 1.67 9.72 15.13
N ALA A 78 2.32 10.84 15.43
CA ALA A 78 1.70 12.17 15.41
C ALA A 78 1.13 12.49 14.02
N ALA A 79 1.95 12.32 12.97
CA ALA A 79 1.52 12.60 11.60
C ALA A 79 0.38 11.67 11.17
N PHE A 80 0.54 10.36 11.26
CA PHE A 80 -0.45 9.47 10.66
C PHE A 80 -1.71 9.23 11.53
N LEU A 81 -1.68 9.51 12.84
CA LEU A 81 -2.91 9.62 13.63
C LEU A 81 -3.71 10.84 13.21
N TYR A 82 -3.05 11.98 13.04
CA TYR A 82 -3.70 13.20 12.59
C TYR A 82 -4.20 13.08 11.15
N TYR A 83 -3.40 12.52 10.24
CA TYR A 83 -3.79 12.15 8.88
C TYR A 83 -5.06 11.29 8.88
N GLY A 84 -5.15 10.28 9.76
CA GLY A 84 -6.33 9.43 9.86
C GLY A 84 -7.59 10.21 10.24
N SER A 85 -7.49 11.10 11.23
CA SER A 85 -8.58 12.01 11.59
C SER A 85 -8.96 12.93 10.44
N LEU A 86 -8.00 13.54 9.76
CA LEU A 86 -8.24 14.43 8.62
C LEU A 86 -8.89 13.69 7.45
N GLN A 87 -8.47 12.46 7.19
CA GLN A 87 -9.08 11.61 6.16
C GLN A 87 -10.56 11.38 6.48
N GLU A 88 -10.86 11.03 7.74
CA GLU A 88 -12.23 10.85 8.18
C GLU A 88 -13.03 12.15 8.10
N ASP A 89 -12.44 13.28 8.47
CA ASP A 89 -13.09 14.60 8.41
C ASP A 89 -13.43 15.00 6.97
N VAL A 90 -12.51 14.81 6.01
CA VAL A 90 -12.74 15.12 4.60
C VAL A 90 -13.89 14.28 4.02
N PHE A 91 -13.97 12.98 4.35
CA PHE A 91 -15.03 12.10 3.81
C PHE A 91 -16.34 12.12 4.61
N ARG A 92 -16.35 12.63 5.85
CA ARG A 92 -17.58 12.88 6.63
C ARG A 92 -18.10 14.30 6.49
N TYR A 93 -17.32 15.21 5.92
CA TYR A 93 -17.74 16.58 5.68
C TYR A 93 -18.96 16.60 4.73
N VAL A 94 -19.99 17.33 5.16
CA VAL A 94 -21.22 17.58 4.42
C VAL A 94 -21.34 19.10 4.28
N SER A 95 -21.42 19.56 3.04
CA SER A 95 -21.66 20.97 2.70
C SER A 95 -23.00 21.47 3.24
N ALA A 96 -23.18 22.79 3.27
CA ALA A 96 -24.46 23.41 3.63
C ALA A 96 -25.63 22.90 2.76
N ASP A 97 -25.35 22.52 1.52
CA ASP A 97 -26.31 21.97 0.56
C ASP A 97 -26.60 20.47 0.75
N GLY A 98 -26.00 19.83 1.77
CA GLY A 98 -26.19 18.41 2.06
C GLY A 98 -25.34 17.46 1.20
N ASN A 99 -24.49 18.00 0.30
CA ASN A 99 -23.60 17.19 -0.54
C ASN A 99 -22.31 16.84 0.21
N SER A 100 -21.84 15.60 0.07
CA SER A 100 -20.55 15.14 0.62
C SER A 100 -19.46 15.15 -0.44
N PHE A 101 -18.21 15.30 0.01
CA PHE A 101 -17.04 15.18 -0.87
C PHE A 101 -16.83 13.73 -1.32
N LYS A 102 -16.85 13.49 -2.64
CA LYS A 102 -16.74 12.14 -3.25
C LYS A 102 -15.57 11.99 -4.22
N GLN A 103 -14.87 13.08 -4.53
CA GLN A 103 -13.81 13.13 -5.53
C GLN A 103 -12.49 12.55 -4.98
N ALA A 104 -12.48 11.22 -4.80
CA ALA A 104 -11.37 10.50 -4.21
C ALA A 104 -10.07 10.62 -5.03
N TRP A 105 -10.15 10.62 -6.36
CA TRP A 105 -8.98 10.73 -7.23
C TRP A 105 -8.41 12.15 -7.22
N PHE A 106 -9.26 13.18 -7.15
CA PHE A 106 -8.80 14.55 -6.93
C PHE A 106 -8.01 14.68 -5.62
N LEU A 107 -8.52 14.09 -4.53
CA LEU A 107 -7.80 14.06 -3.25
C LEU A 107 -6.46 13.31 -3.36
N GLN A 108 -6.41 12.18 -4.07
CA GLN A 108 -5.18 11.43 -4.29
C GLN A 108 -4.15 12.21 -5.12
N VAL A 109 -4.58 13.05 -6.07
CA VAL A 109 -3.66 13.95 -6.82
C VAL A 109 -2.97 14.91 -5.87
N LEU A 110 -3.73 15.62 -5.03
CA LEU A 110 -3.17 16.61 -4.11
C LEU A 110 -2.23 15.97 -3.08
N GLU A 111 -2.60 14.81 -2.55
CA GLU A 111 -1.77 14.06 -1.61
C GLU A 111 -0.48 13.54 -2.27
N ALA A 112 -0.59 12.93 -3.45
CA ALA A 112 0.57 12.42 -4.17
C ALA A 112 1.51 13.54 -4.59
N LEU A 113 0.98 14.70 -5.01
CA LEU A 113 1.78 15.87 -5.37
C LEU A 113 2.60 16.38 -4.18
N ALA A 114 2.00 16.49 -2.99
CA ALA A 114 2.73 16.87 -1.78
C ALA A 114 3.86 15.88 -1.47
N ASN A 115 3.60 14.58 -1.61
CA ASN A 115 4.61 13.53 -1.42
C ASN A 115 5.71 13.56 -2.49
N VAL A 116 5.39 13.92 -3.75
CA VAL A 116 6.37 14.08 -4.82
C VAL A 116 7.32 15.23 -4.51
N VAL A 117 6.82 16.37 -4.03
CA VAL A 117 7.65 17.54 -3.68
C VAL A 117 8.67 17.18 -2.59
N ILE A 118 8.22 16.53 -1.52
CA ILE A 118 9.11 16.08 -0.44
C ILE A 118 10.04 14.95 -0.90
N GLY A 119 9.54 14.02 -1.70
CA GLY A 119 10.31 12.97 -2.37
C GLY A 119 11.47 13.55 -3.19
N PHE A 120 11.16 14.55 -4.01
CA PHE A 120 12.11 15.23 -4.86
C PHE A 120 13.17 15.96 -4.03
N ALA A 121 12.74 16.75 -3.03
CA ALA A 121 13.66 17.45 -2.14
C ALA A 121 14.64 16.49 -1.45
N GLY A 122 14.14 15.40 -0.87
CA GLY A 122 14.99 14.41 -0.22
C GLY A 122 15.91 13.64 -1.19
N MET A 123 15.44 13.36 -2.42
CA MET A 123 16.26 12.74 -3.47
C MET A 123 17.40 13.66 -3.92
N GLN A 124 17.14 14.98 -4.07
CA GLN A 124 18.18 15.95 -4.41
C GLN A 124 19.22 16.07 -3.28
N LEU A 125 18.78 16.10 -2.02
CA LEU A 125 19.67 16.20 -0.87
C LEU A 125 20.56 14.98 -0.69
N MET A 126 20.05 13.77 -0.93
CA MET A 126 20.83 12.53 -0.80
C MET A 126 21.58 12.14 -2.08
N GLY A 127 21.32 12.82 -3.20
CA GLY A 127 21.84 12.52 -4.52
C GLY A 127 21.08 11.37 -5.21
N PRO A 128 20.54 11.57 -6.43
CA PRO A 128 19.71 10.59 -7.12
C PRO A 128 20.53 9.37 -7.56
N THR A 129 19.90 8.19 -7.52
CA THR A 129 20.51 6.98 -8.08
C THR A 129 20.24 6.89 -9.59
N LYS A 130 21.27 6.61 -10.38
CA LYS A 130 21.15 6.45 -11.84
C LYS A 130 20.76 5.01 -12.22
N ASN A 131 20.18 4.84 -13.41
CA ASN A 131 19.82 3.54 -14.02
C ASN A 131 18.76 2.72 -13.25
N ILE A 132 17.80 3.40 -12.64
CA ILE A 132 16.68 2.75 -11.92
C ILE A 132 15.66 2.18 -12.94
N PRO A 133 15.12 0.96 -12.74
CA PRO A 133 14.10 0.38 -13.62
C PRO A 133 12.73 1.08 -13.46
N LEU A 134 12.56 2.23 -14.12
CA LEU A 134 11.36 3.06 -14.05
C LEU A 134 10.03 2.36 -14.40
N PRO A 135 9.94 1.42 -15.38
CA PRO A 135 8.66 0.77 -15.71
C PRO A 135 8.05 0.01 -14.53
N MET A 136 8.88 -0.60 -13.69
CA MET A 136 8.40 -1.33 -12.51
C MET A 136 7.92 -0.40 -11.40
N PHE A 137 8.53 0.79 -11.28
CA PHE A 137 8.02 1.86 -10.44
C PHE A 137 6.66 2.37 -10.92
N ALA A 138 6.46 2.47 -12.25
CA ALA A 138 5.18 2.89 -12.81
C ALA A 138 4.04 1.94 -12.46
N ILE A 139 4.25 0.64 -12.65
CA ILE A 139 3.23 -0.38 -12.35
C ILE A 139 2.97 -0.45 -10.83
N SER A 140 4.02 -0.40 -10.00
CA SER A 140 3.87 -0.37 -8.55
C SER A 140 3.15 0.89 -8.07
N GLY A 141 3.47 2.07 -8.61
CA GLY A 141 2.82 3.32 -8.23
C GLY A 141 1.35 3.34 -8.64
N ALA A 142 1.05 2.92 -9.87
CA ALA A 142 -0.32 2.86 -10.39
C ALA A 142 -1.22 1.94 -9.54
N SER A 143 -0.73 0.73 -9.22
CA SER A 143 -1.47 -0.21 -8.36
C SER A 143 -1.67 0.33 -6.94
N GLN A 144 -0.64 0.98 -6.37
CA GLN A 144 -0.70 1.56 -5.03
C GLN A 144 -1.70 2.71 -4.92
N VAL A 145 -1.70 3.65 -5.87
CA VAL A 145 -2.64 4.78 -5.83
C VAL A 145 -4.07 4.32 -6.09
N THR A 146 -4.26 3.31 -6.93
CA THR A 146 -5.58 2.71 -7.16
C THR A 146 -6.11 2.05 -5.90
N ALA A 147 -5.27 1.33 -5.15
CA ALA A 147 -5.66 0.77 -3.85
C ALA A 147 -6.06 1.86 -2.83
N LYS A 148 -5.33 2.99 -2.80
CA LYS A 148 -5.68 4.15 -1.95
C LYS A 148 -6.97 4.83 -2.37
N ALA A 149 -7.19 5.00 -3.68
CA ALA A 149 -8.43 5.54 -4.23
C ALA A 149 -9.62 4.63 -3.88
N CYS A 150 -9.50 3.31 -4.06
CA CYS A 150 -10.53 2.36 -3.63
C CYS A 150 -10.80 2.45 -2.11
N THR A 151 -9.77 2.57 -1.27
CA THR A 151 -9.97 2.75 0.18
C THR A 151 -10.74 4.04 0.49
N SER A 152 -10.43 5.13 -0.21
CA SER A 152 -11.10 6.42 -0.08
C SER A 152 -12.56 6.36 -0.56
N LEU A 153 -12.80 5.68 -1.68
CA LEU A 153 -14.15 5.41 -2.19
C LEU A 153 -14.96 4.52 -1.26
N ALA A 154 -14.32 3.58 -0.56
CA ALA A 154 -14.99 2.77 0.46
C ALA A 154 -15.53 3.65 1.60
N LEU A 155 -14.74 4.64 2.06
CA LEU A 155 -15.17 5.62 3.05
C LEU A 155 -16.32 6.49 2.54
N ALA A 156 -16.18 7.01 1.32
CA ALA A 156 -17.21 7.83 0.66
C ALA A 156 -18.53 7.07 0.45
N ASN A 157 -18.49 5.73 0.39
CA ASN A 157 -19.67 4.87 0.20
C ASN A 157 -20.09 4.16 1.51
N GLY A 158 -19.87 4.78 2.67
CA GLY A 158 -20.54 4.40 3.92
C GLY A 158 -19.77 3.44 4.83
N LEU A 159 -18.59 2.98 4.40
CA LEU A 159 -17.66 2.29 5.30
C LEU A 159 -17.07 3.30 6.29
N SER A 160 -17.05 2.98 7.58
CA SER A 160 -16.44 3.89 8.57
C SER A 160 -14.92 3.77 8.55
N PHE A 161 -14.23 4.83 8.98
CA PHE A 161 -12.77 4.84 9.09
C PHE A 161 -12.21 3.67 9.95
N PRO A 162 -12.82 3.32 11.11
CA PRO A 162 -12.43 2.12 11.86
C PRO A 162 -12.52 0.83 11.03
N VAL A 163 -13.64 0.60 10.33
CA VAL A 163 -13.84 -0.62 9.53
C VAL A 163 -12.85 -0.67 8.37
N ALA A 164 -12.66 0.44 7.64
CA ALA A 164 -11.71 0.51 6.54
C ALA A 164 -10.26 0.27 7.02
N THR A 165 -9.88 0.84 8.17
CA THR A 165 -8.53 0.69 8.74
C THR A 165 -8.26 -0.75 9.21
N LEU A 166 -9.24 -1.38 9.86
CA LEU A 166 -9.16 -2.79 10.27
C LEU A 166 -9.12 -3.71 9.04
N ALA A 167 -10.02 -3.50 8.07
CA ALA A 167 -10.03 -4.22 6.80
C ALA A 167 -8.67 -4.14 6.09
N LYS A 168 -8.07 -2.95 6.00
CA LYS A 168 -6.75 -2.75 5.38
C LYS A 168 -5.63 -3.54 6.07
N SER A 169 -5.77 -3.80 7.37
CA SER A 169 -4.83 -4.64 8.12
C SER A 169 -4.96 -6.11 7.72
N GLY A 170 -6.13 -6.53 7.20
CA GLY A 170 -6.39 -7.85 6.62
C GLY A 170 -5.79 -8.07 5.22
N LYS A 171 -4.94 -7.17 4.70
CA LYS A 171 -4.26 -7.34 3.41
C LYS A 171 -3.43 -8.62 3.30
N MET A 172 -3.10 -9.26 4.43
CA MET A 172 -2.47 -10.58 4.43
C MET A 172 -3.34 -11.64 3.75
N ALA A 173 -4.68 -11.54 3.83
CA ALA A 173 -5.56 -12.57 3.30
C ALA A 173 -5.43 -12.73 1.78
N PRO A 174 -5.52 -11.66 0.97
CA PRO A 174 -5.33 -11.80 -0.48
C PRO A 174 -3.90 -12.17 -0.86
N VAL A 175 -2.90 -11.77 -0.08
CA VAL A 175 -1.51 -12.16 -0.32
C VAL A 175 -1.30 -13.65 -0.07
N MET A 176 -1.83 -14.18 1.03
CA MET A 176 -1.82 -15.61 1.35
C MET A 176 -2.53 -16.41 0.25
N ALA A 177 -3.74 -15.99 -0.14
CA ALA A 177 -4.48 -16.62 -1.22
C ALA A 177 -3.69 -16.62 -2.54
N GLY A 178 -3.13 -15.48 -2.95
CA GLY A 178 -2.35 -15.36 -4.19
C GLY A 178 -1.10 -16.24 -4.19
N SER A 179 -0.39 -16.32 -3.07
CA SER A 179 0.81 -17.17 -2.96
C SER A 179 0.49 -18.67 -2.92
N LEU A 180 -0.66 -19.07 -2.37
CA LEU A 180 -1.11 -20.45 -2.39
C LEU A 180 -1.53 -20.88 -3.80
N LEU A 181 -2.26 -20.00 -4.50
CA LEU A 181 -2.74 -20.24 -5.87
C LEU A 181 -1.62 -20.25 -6.92
N LEU A 182 -0.61 -19.38 -6.78
CA LEU A 182 0.43 -19.18 -7.80
C LEU A 182 1.78 -19.82 -7.46
N GLY A 183 2.07 -20.08 -6.18
CA GLY A 183 3.41 -20.46 -5.70
C GLY A 183 3.46 -21.67 -4.78
N GLY A 184 2.32 -22.32 -4.46
CA GLY A 184 2.28 -23.51 -3.61
C GLY A 184 2.78 -23.29 -2.18
N ALA A 185 2.83 -22.04 -1.71
CA ALA A 185 3.30 -21.70 -0.37
C ALA A 185 2.33 -22.24 0.70
N THR A 186 2.86 -22.95 1.71
CA THR A 186 2.07 -23.44 2.84
C THR A 186 2.20 -22.53 4.05
N TYR A 187 1.07 -22.14 4.62
CA TYR A 187 1.02 -21.29 5.82
C TYR A 187 0.73 -22.12 7.06
N SER A 188 1.25 -21.67 8.20
CA SER A 188 0.94 -22.23 9.51
C SER A 188 -0.51 -21.93 9.92
N VAL A 189 -1.07 -22.79 10.77
CA VAL A 189 -2.42 -22.60 11.34
C VAL A 189 -2.54 -21.22 12.02
N ARG A 190 -1.47 -20.76 12.67
CA ARG A 190 -1.42 -19.45 13.33
C ARG A 190 -1.69 -18.29 12.37
N GLU A 191 -1.13 -18.34 11.15
CA GLU A 191 -1.33 -17.29 10.14
C GLU A 191 -2.77 -17.26 9.62
N TYR A 192 -3.37 -18.44 9.40
CA TYR A 192 -4.79 -18.52 9.04
C TYR A 192 -5.70 -17.98 10.14
N VAL A 193 -5.43 -18.32 11.39
CA VAL A 193 -6.20 -17.83 12.56
C VAL A 193 -6.07 -16.31 12.69
N GLN A 194 -4.87 -15.74 12.50
CA GLN A 194 -4.66 -14.28 12.50
C GLN A 194 -5.50 -13.58 11.45
N VAL A 195 -5.46 -14.06 10.21
CA VAL A 195 -6.27 -13.50 9.13
C VAL A 195 -7.76 -13.63 9.42
N ALA A 196 -8.20 -14.79 9.91
CA ALA A 196 -9.60 -15.02 10.27
C ALA A 196 -10.06 -14.06 11.39
N MET A 197 -9.23 -13.81 12.40
CA MET A 197 -9.51 -12.84 13.47
C MET A 197 -9.65 -11.41 12.92
N ILE A 198 -8.78 -10.99 12.00
CA ILE A 198 -8.84 -9.65 11.40
C ILE A 198 -10.10 -9.50 10.55
N ILE A 199 -10.38 -10.45 9.65
CA ILE A 199 -11.56 -10.40 8.76
C ILE A 199 -12.85 -10.50 9.58
N GLY A 200 -12.93 -11.48 10.48
CA GLY A 200 -14.10 -11.72 11.32
C GLY A 200 -14.37 -10.54 12.26
N GLY A 201 -13.34 -10.03 12.94
CA GLY A 201 -13.46 -8.84 13.78
C GLY A 201 -13.94 -7.61 13.00
N THR A 202 -13.35 -7.37 11.82
CA THR A 202 -13.78 -6.27 10.93
C THR A 202 -15.25 -6.42 10.49
N ALA A 203 -15.68 -7.63 10.13
CA ALA A 203 -17.05 -7.91 9.74
C ALA A 203 -18.03 -7.64 10.89
N VAL A 204 -17.70 -8.07 12.11
CA VAL A 204 -18.50 -7.81 13.31
C VAL A 204 -18.63 -6.30 13.57
N VAL A 205 -17.54 -5.53 13.44
CA VAL A 205 -17.58 -4.06 13.57
C VAL A 205 -18.48 -3.43 12.50
N SER A 206 -18.42 -3.93 11.26
CA SER A 206 -19.26 -3.45 10.17
C SER A 206 -20.75 -3.75 10.39
N MET A 207 -21.08 -4.92 10.95
CA MET A 207 -22.46 -5.36 11.24
C MET A 207 -23.05 -4.71 12.50
N GLY A 208 -22.20 -4.22 13.42
CA GLY A 208 -22.62 -3.56 14.66
C GLY A 208 -23.26 -2.16 14.47
N LYS A 209 -23.26 -1.61 13.26
CA LYS A 209 -23.98 -0.35 12.94
C LYS A 209 -25.49 -0.59 12.93
N LYS A 210 -26.25 0.17 13.73
CA LYS A 210 -27.73 0.17 13.75
C LYS A 210 -28.29 0.31 12.31
N LYS A 211 -29.26 -0.56 11.96
CA LYS A 211 -30.07 -0.55 10.72
C LYS A 211 -30.76 0.81 10.51
N GLY A 212 -30.10 1.77 9.87
CA GLY A 212 -30.69 3.09 9.59
C GLY A 212 -30.18 3.81 8.34
N GLY A 213 -29.28 3.21 7.56
CA GLY A 213 -28.79 3.77 6.30
C GLY A 213 -29.05 2.84 5.12
N SER A 214 -29.19 3.38 3.92
CA SER A 214 -29.46 2.59 2.71
C SER A 214 -28.41 1.48 2.54
N GLN A 215 -28.89 0.23 2.51
CA GLN A 215 -28.06 -0.98 2.50
C GLN A 215 -27.16 -1.07 1.26
N SER A 216 -27.54 -0.41 0.16
CA SER A 216 -26.86 -0.41 -1.14
C SER A 216 -25.47 0.24 -1.11
N ASN A 217 -25.29 1.35 -0.37
CA ASN A 217 -24.01 2.05 -0.34
C ASN A 217 -22.95 1.24 0.43
N SER A 218 -23.35 0.59 1.53
CA SER A 218 -22.45 -0.23 2.35
C SER A 218 -21.84 -1.40 1.56
N ALA A 219 -22.62 -2.09 0.73
CA ALA A 219 -22.13 -3.19 -0.10
C ALA A 219 -21.07 -2.73 -1.12
N LEU A 220 -21.28 -1.57 -1.74
CA LEU A 220 -20.34 -0.97 -2.67
C LEU A 220 -19.06 -0.49 -1.94
N GLY A 221 -19.18 0.03 -0.71
CA GLY A 221 -18.04 0.32 0.16
C GLY A 221 -17.22 -0.92 0.50
N VAL A 222 -17.88 -2.05 0.79
CA VAL A 222 -17.23 -3.35 1.02
C VAL A 222 -16.54 -3.87 -0.26
N ALA A 223 -17.18 -3.73 -1.43
CA ALA A 223 -16.57 -4.11 -2.69
C ALA A 223 -15.27 -3.32 -2.96
N TYR A 224 -15.28 -2.00 -2.72
CA TYR A 224 -14.10 -1.17 -2.86
C TYR A 224 -12.98 -1.55 -1.89
N ILE A 225 -13.28 -1.84 -0.62
CA ILE A 225 -12.21 -2.22 0.32
C ILE A 225 -11.59 -3.56 -0.05
N ILE A 226 -12.38 -4.55 -0.50
CA ILE A 226 -11.88 -5.83 -1.02
C ILE A 226 -10.99 -5.61 -2.24
N GLY A 227 -11.45 -4.81 -3.21
CA GLY A 227 -10.66 -4.43 -4.38
C GLY A 227 -9.34 -3.76 -3.99
N SER A 228 -9.35 -2.88 -2.98
CA SER A 228 -8.13 -2.26 -2.45
C SER A 228 -7.14 -3.28 -1.89
N LEU A 229 -7.61 -4.36 -1.23
CA LEU A 229 -6.76 -5.36 -0.63
C LEU A 229 -6.11 -6.26 -1.69
N VAL A 230 -6.85 -6.57 -2.76
CA VAL A 230 -6.32 -7.28 -3.93
C VAL A 230 -5.24 -6.44 -4.61
N LEU A 231 -5.51 -5.15 -4.85
CA LEU A 231 -4.55 -4.22 -5.44
C LEU A 231 -3.31 -4.02 -4.55
N ASP A 232 -3.45 -3.99 -3.23
CA ASP A 232 -2.32 -4.01 -2.29
C ASP A 232 -1.46 -5.27 -2.47
N GLY A 233 -2.09 -6.44 -2.64
CA GLY A 233 -1.39 -7.70 -2.88
C GLY A 233 -0.63 -7.70 -4.21
N VAL A 234 -1.26 -7.16 -5.26
CA VAL A 234 -0.62 -6.93 -6.57
C VAL A 234 0.56 -5.97 -6.45
N THR A 235 0.38 -4.86 -5.73
CA THR A 235 1.43 -3.87 -5.44
C THR A 235 2.61 -4.54 -4.75
N ALA A 236 2.38 -5.35 -3.72
CA ALA A 236 3.42 -6.08 -3.01
C ALA A 236 4.20 -7.03 -3.94
N GLY A 237 3.50 -7.72 -4.85
CA GLY A 237 4.11 -8.57 -5.88
C GLY A 237 5.03 -7.79 -6.83
N PHE A 238 4.56 -6.64 -7.34
CA PHE A 238 5.37 -5.77 -8.19
C PHE A 238 6.54 -5.13 -7.46
N GLN A 239 6.38 -4.72 -6.19
CA GLN A 239 7.46 -4.20 -5.37
C GLN A 239 8.54 -5.27 -5.10
N LYS A 240 8.16 -6.54 -4.90
CA LYS A 240 9.11 -7.65 -4.79
C LYS A 240 9.91 -7.82 -6.08
N ARG A 241 9.23 -7.81 -7.24
CA ARG A 241 9.89 -7.91 -8.56
C ARG A 241 10.79 -6.72 -8.83
N LEU A 242 10.34 -5.51 -8.51
CA LEU A 242 11.10 -4.27 -8.62
C LEU A 242 12.42 -4.36 -7.84
N LYS A 243 12.38 -4.81 -6.58
CA LYS A 243 13.58 -5.06 -5.77
C LYS A 243 14.52 -6.08 -6.44
N ALA A 244 13.98 -7.19 -6.93
CA ALA A 244 14.77 -8.24 -7.57
C ALA A 244 15.44 -7.77 -8.87
N GLU A 245 14.73 -7.02 -9.72
CA GLU A 245 15.28 -6.45 -10.95
C GLU A 245 16.34 -5.38 -10.67
N THR A 246 16.09 -4.56 -9.66
CA THR A 246 17.03 -3.54 -9.21
C THR A 246 18.34 -4.17 -8.71
N ALA A 247 18.24 -5.25 -7.92
CA ALA A 247 19.39 -6.03 -7.48
C ALA A 247 20.14 -6.69 -8.65
N LYS A 248 19.42 -7.24 -9.64
CA LYS A 248 20.01 -7.81 -10.87
C LYS A 248 20.74 -6.76 -11.71
N ALA A 249 20.22 -5.54 -11.75
CA ALA A 249 20.86 -4.41 -12.44
C ALA A 249 22.09 -3.87 -11.68
N GLY A 250 22.42 -4.40 -10.50
CA GLY A 250 23.51 -3.91 -9.66
C GLY A 250 23.24 -2.53 -9.06
N VAL A 251 21.99 -2.06 -9.09
CA VAL A 251 21.59 -0.75 -8.59
C VAL A 251 21.12 -0.90 -7.15
N LYS A 252 21.47 0.04 -6.27
CA LYS A 252 20.94 0.13 -4.92
C LYS A 252 20.25 1.49 -4.77
N PRO A 253 18.97 1.61 -5.17
CA PRO A 253 18.26 2.87 -5.08
C PRO A 253 18.10 3.23 -3.62
N LYS A 254 18.26 4.51 -3.32
CA LYS A 254 18.12 5.03 -1.97
C LYS A 254 16.65 5.07 -1.59
N PRO A 255 16.32 5.14 -0.29
CA PRO A 255 14.93 5.22 0.16
C PRO A 255 14.18 6.39 -0.47
N TYR A 256 14.83 7.54 -0.66
CA TYR A 256 14.24 8.72 -1.30
C TYR A 256 14.03 8.57 -2.81
N ASP A 257 14.88 7.81 -3.52
CA ASP A 257 14.61 7.47 -4.93
C ASP A 257 13.32 6.66 -5.03
N PHE A 258 13.15 5.67 -4.14
CA PHE A 258 11.93 4.88 -4.07
C PHE A 258 10.71 5.74 -3.72
N MET A 259 10.85 6.67 -2.77
CA MET A 259 9.78 7.60 -2.42
C MET A 259 9.36 8.44 -3.62
N PHE A 260 10.33 9.11 -4.25
CA PHE A 260 10.08 10.04 -5.33
C PHE A 260 9.45 9.34 -6.53
N TRP A 261 10.10 8.29 -7.07
CA TRP A 261 9.61 7.63 -8.27
C TRP A 261 8.25 6.97 -8.06
N THR A 262 8.03 6.31 -6.91
CA THR A 262 6.72 5.70 -6.62
C THR A 262 5.63 6.77 -6.52
N ASN A 263 5.85 7.84 -5.75
CA ASN A 263 4.86 8.92 -5.61
C ASN A 263 4.65 9.69 -6.92
N LEU A 264 5.68 9.81 -7.75
CA LEU A 264 5.58 10.47 -9.07
C LEU A 264 4.65 9.69 -9.99
N PHE A 265 4.81 8.37 -10.07
CA PHE A 265 3.91 7.53 -10.86
C PHE A 265 2.51 7.44 -10.23
N MET A 266 2.40 7.42 -8.90
CA MET A 266 1.09 7.54 -8.22
C MET A 266 0.39 8.84 -8.61
N CYS A 267 1.11 9.98 -8.60
CA CYS A 267 0.58 11.27 -9.00
C CYS A 267 0.17 11.28 -10.47
N GLY A 268 1.01 10.77 -11.37
CA GLY A 268 0.71 10.68 -12.79
C GLY A 268 -0.54 9.83 -13.07
N THR A 269 -0.64 8.65 -12.46
CA THR A 269 -1.84 7.80 -12.57
C THR A 269 -3.06 8.49 -11.98
N ALA A 270 -2.96 9.11 -10.80
CA ALA A 270 -4.07 9.82 -10.18
C ALA A 270 -4.58 10.98 -11.05
N VAL A 271 -3.67 11.75 -11.67
CA VAL A 271 -4.03 12.85 -12.59
C VAL A 271 -4.76 12.30 -13.81
N VAL A 272 -4.23 11.27 -14.46
CA VAL A 272 -4.85 10.66 -15.65
C VAL A 272 -6.26 10.16 -15.32
N VAL A 273 -6.44 9.46 -14.21
CA VAL A 273 -7.75 8.93 -13.81
C VAL A 273 -8.69 10.05 -13.37
N ALA A 274 -8.22 11.04 -12.61
CA ALA A 274 -9.03 12.18 -12.17
C ALA A 274 -9.52 13.02 -13.35
N LEU A 275 -8.69 13.20 -14.39
CA LEU A 275 -9.09 13.87 -15.62
C LEU A 275 -10.10 13.04 -16.42
N ALA A 276 -9.84 11.73 -16.58
CA ALA A 276 -10.72 10.83 -17.31
C ALA A 276 -12.12 10.72 -16.68
N LEU A 277 -12.21 10.77 -15.35
CA LEU A 277 -13.48 10.73 -14.61
C LEU A 277 -14.12 12.12 -14.42
N GLY A 278 -13.47 13.21 -14.85
CA GLY A 278 -13.95 14.58 -14.57
C GLY A 278 -13.91 14.97 -13.09
N GLU A 279 -13.17 14.23 -12.26
CA GLU A 279 -13.04 14.51 -10.83
C GLU A 279 -12.18 15.74 -10.56
N PHE A 280 -11.28 16.10 -11.47
CA PHE A 280 -10.44 17.29 -11.29
C PHE A 280 -11.26 18.59 -11.35
N THR A 281 -12.14 18.72 -12.35
CA THR A 281 -13.02 19.88 -12.49
C THR A 281 -14.10 19.91 -11.42
N SER A 282 -14.76 18.77 -11.16
CA SER A 282 -15.79 18.69 -10.13
C SER A 282 -15.23 18.84 -8.71
N GLY A 283 -14.01 18.36 -8.44
CA GLY A 283 -13.32 18.53 -7.17
C GLY A 283 -12.94 19.99 -6.91
N LEU A 284 -12.41 20.68 -7.92
CA LEU A 284 -12.13 22.12 -7.84
C LEU A 284 -13.43 22.93 -7.65
N ALA A 285 -14.48 22.63 -8.41
CA ALA A 285 -15.78 23.28 -8.27
C ALA A 285 -16.35 23.08 -6.86
N TYR A 286 -16.29 21.85 -6.32
CA TYR A 286 -16.74 21.56 -4.97
C TYR A 286 -15.96 22.36 -3.92
N CYS A 287 -14.63 22.45 -4.06
CA CYS A 287 -13.79 23.24 -3.17
C CYS A 287 -14.06 24.75 -3.28
N ALA A 288 -14.39 25.24 -4.48
CA ALA A 288 -14.75 26.64 -4.70
C ALA A 288 -16.11 26.98 -4.07
N SER A 289 -17.07 26.06 -4.15
CA SER A 289 -18.38 26.20 -3.50
C SER A 289 -18.31 26.01 -1.97
N ASN A 290 -17.31 25.29 -1.47
CA ASN A 290 -17.17 24.94 -0.04
C ASN A 290 -15.74 25.23 0.43
N PRO A 291 -15.33 26.51 0.56
CA PRO A 291 -13.96 26.89 0.89
C PRO A 291 -13.46 26.36 2.23
N GLU A 292 -14.34 25.96 3.14
CA GLU A 292 -14.02 25.36 4.43
C GLU A 292 -13.37 23.96 4.33
N ILE A 293 -13.58 23.23 3.21
CA ILE A 293 -12.95 21.91 3.02
C ILE A 293 -11.49 22.04 2.56
N LEU A 294 -11.13 23.14 1.87
CA LEU A 294 -9.79 23.39 1.37
C LEU A 294 -8.70 23.27 2.45
N PRO A 295 -8.80 23.94 3.61
CA PRO A 295 -7.78 23.79 4.66
C PRO A 295 -7.71 22.36 5.19
N MET A 296 -8.80 21.58 5.18
CA MET A 296 -8.77 20.18 5.59
C MET A 296 -7.98 19.33 4.60
N ILE A 297 -8.24 19.52 3.29
CA ILE A 297 -7.55 18.82 2.21
C ILE A 297 -6.05 19.19 2.18
N VAL A 298 -5.71 20.47 2.31
CA VAL A 298 -4.31 20.92 2.34
C VAL A 298 -3.58 20.35 3.55
N LYS A 299 -4.18 20.44 4.75
CA LYS A 299 -3.62 19.82 5.96
C LYS A 299 -3.45 18.31 5.79
N PHE A 300 -4.43 17.63 5.17
CA PHE A 300 -4.37 16.19 4.91
C PHE A 300 -3.17 15.83 4.01
N SER A 301 -3.00 16.52 2.89
CA SER A 301 -1.90 16.28 1.95
C SER A 301 -0.53 16.59 2.55
N LEU A 302 -0.39 17.73 3.25
CA LEU A 302 0.86 18.08 3.92
C LEU A 302 1.20 17.10 5.05
N CYS A 303 0.20 16.70 5.83
CA CYS A 303 0.36 15.72 6.89
C CYS A 303 0.81 14.36 6.35
N SER A 304 0.29 13.93 5.19
CA SER A 304 0.78 12.74 4.49
C SER A 304 2.27 12.85 4.16
N ALA A 305 2.70 14.00 3.60
CA ALA A 305 4.09 14.22 3.21
C ALA A 305 5.06 14.26 4.41
N VAL A 306 4.65 14.88 5.51
CA VAL A 306 5.39 14.86 6.78
C VAL A 306 5.47 13.43 7.32
N GLY A 307 4.35 12.70 7.34
CA GLY A 307 4.31 11.30 7.79
C GLY A 307 5.23 10.40 6.97
N GLN A 308 5.20 10.53 5.64
CA GLN A 308 6.10 9.81 4.74
C GLN A 308 7.57 10.11 5.08
N SER A 309 7.92 11.36 5.34
CA SER A 309 9.29 11.74 5.74
C SER A 309 9.77 10.98 6.99
N PHE A 310 8.92 10.87 8.02
CA PHE A 310 9.25 10.11 9.23
C PHE A 310 9.32 8.60 8.99
N ILE A 311 8.52 8.05 8.06
CA ILE A 311 8.66 6.67 7.63
C ILE A 311 10.03 6.45 7.00
N PHE A 312 10.44 7.30 6.06
CA PHE A 312 11.76 7.18 5.43
C PHE A 312 12.91 7.38 6.40
N TYR A 313 12.81 8.35 7.30
CA TYR A 313 13.75 8.51 8.39
C TYR A 313 13.88 7.24 9.23
N THR A 314 12.76 6.58 9.56
CA THR A 314 12.76 5.34 10.34
C THR A 314 13.41 4.20 9.56
N ILE A 315 13.14 4.04 8.26
CA ILE A 315 13.78 3.03 7.40
C ILE A 315 15.30 3.24 7.32
N ALA A 316 15.73 4.49 7.16
CA ALA A 316 17.15 4.80 7.01
C ALA A 316 17.96 4.54 8.29
N ASN A 317 17.31 4.59 9.46
CA ASN A 317 17.99 4.45 10.75
C ASN A 317 17.73 3.10 11.44
N PHE A 318 16.63 2.42 11.12
CA PHE A 318 16.18 1.21 11.83
C PHE A 318 15.83 0.08 10.88
N ASP A 319 15.83 -1.13 11.44
CA ASP A 319 15.40 -2.29 10.72
C ASP A 319 13.91 -2.20 10.31
N PRO A 320 13.53 -2.82 9.20
CA PRO A 320 12.15 -2.87 8.69
C PRO A 320 11.12 -3.36 9.71
N LEU A 321 11.52 -4.25 10.63
CA LEU A 321 10.68 -4.74 11.71
C LEU A 321 10.23 -3.60 12.65
N VAL A 322 11.11 -2.64 12.95
CA VAL A 322 10.78 -1.49 13.81
C VAL A 322 9.68 -0.67 13.15
N LEU A 323 9.84 -0.35 11.87
CA LEU A 323 8.81 0.38 11.14
C LEU A 323 7.49 -0.41 11.04
N SER A 324 7.57 -1.72 10.80
CA SER A 324 6.39 -2.59 10.78
C SER A 324 5.64 -2.52 12.11
N THR A 325 6.37 -2.57 13.23
CA THR A 325 5.80 -2.41 14.57
C THR A 325 5.12 -1.06 14.70
N VAL A 326 5.86 0.04 14.48
CA VAL A 326 5.36 1.42 14.62
C VAL A 326 4.10 1.66 13.78
N THR A 327 4.10 1.24 12.51
CA THR A 327 2.97 1.46 11.60
C THR A 327 1.75 0.61 11.95
N THR A 328 1.97 -0.62 12.44
CA THR A 328 0.90 -1.54 12.83
C THR A 328 0.24 -1.10 14.14
N THR A 329 1.04 -0.80 15.16
CA THR A 329 0.53 -0.32 16.44
C THR A 329 -0.18 1.02 16.27
N ARG A 330 0.36 1.93 15.46
CA ARG A 330 -0.31 3.18 15.11
C ARG A 330 -1.70 2.97 14.52
N LYS A 331 -1.91 1.98 13.63
CA LYS A 331 -3.25 1.71 13.07
C LYS A 331 -4.26 1.36 14.15
N ILE A 332 -3.86 0.57 15.13
CA ILE A 332 -4.70 0.24 16.30
C ILE A 332 -5.09 1.52 17.04
N PHE A 333 -4.12 2.39 17.33
CA PHE A 333 -4.40 3.70 17.95
C PHE A 333 -5.28 4.60 17.07
N SER A 334 -5.13 4.54 15.74
CA SER A 334 -5.96 5.31 14.80
C SER A 334 -7.43 4.89 14.88
N VAL A 335 -7.68 3.58 15.00
CA VAL A 335 -9.02 3.01 15.18
C VAL A 335 -9.63 3.49 16.50
N LEU A 336 -8.89 3.37 17.61
CA LEU A 336 -9.36 3.80 18.93
C LEU A 336 -9.63 5.31 18.97
N LEU A 337 -8.70 6.11 18.44
CA LEU A 337 -8.82 7.56 18.42
C LEU A 337 -10.02 8.03 17.60
N SER A 338 -10.26 7.42 16.43
CA SER A 338 -11.44 7.69 15.61
C SER A 338 -12.73 7.43 16.38
N ILE A 339 -12.81 6.31 17.12
CA ILE A 339 -14.00 5.96 17.91
C ILE A 339 -14.26 6.97 19.02
N PHE A 340 -13.24 7.30 19.81
CA PHE A 340 -13.38 8.21 20.96
C PHE A 340 -13.59 9.66 20.54
N MET A 341 -12.84 10.17 19.54
CA MET A 341 -12.92 11.58 19.13
C MET A 341 -14.08 11.87 18.19
N LYS A 342 -14.47 10.92 17.32
CA LYS A 342 -15.51 11.13 16.30
C LYS A 342 -16.86 10.50 16.69
N GLY A 343 -17.00 10.13 17.96
CA GLY A 343 -18.26 9.74 18.59
C GLY A 343 -18.91 8.50 17.97
N HIS A 344 -18.13 7.53 17.48
CA HIS A 344 -18.71 6.28 16.97
C HIS A 344 -19.32 5.50 18.15
N SER A 345 -20.65 5.55 18.29
CA SER A 345 -21.36 4.73 19.28
C SER A 345 -21.33 3.27 18.84
N LEU A 346 -20.44 2.48 19.43
CA LEU A 346 -20.34 1.05 19.17
C LEU A 346 -21.12 0.26 20.21
N SER A 347 -21.90 -0.71 19.74
CA SER A 347 -22.50 -1.74 20.58
C SER A 347 -21.41 -2.59 21.26
N VAL A 348 -21.79 -3.34 22.29
CA VAL A 348 -20.90 -4.35 22.92
C VAL A 348 -20.34 -5.32 21.88
N THR A 349 -21.13 -5.68 20.87
CA THR A 349 -20.70 -6.49 19.73
C THR A 349 -19.68 -5.78 18.84
N GLY A 350 -19.82 -4.47 18.61
CA GLY A 350 -18.80 -3.68 17.90
C GLY A 350 -17.46 -3.66 18.64
N TRP A 351 -17.48 -3.52 19.97
CA TRP A 351 -16.27 -3.57 20.80
C TRP A 351 -15.59 -4.93 20.79
N SER A 352 -16.35 -6.03 20.83
CA SER A 352 -15.77 -7.37 20.72
C SER A 352 -15.14 -7.60 19.34
N GLY A 353 -15.75 -7.07 18.26
CA GLY A 353 -15.17 -7.10 16.92
C GLY A 353 -13.84 -6.36 16.81
N ILE A 354 -13.72 -5.18 17.43
CA ILE A 354 -12.44 -4.45 17.50
C ILE A 354 -11.41 -5.24 18.28
N GLY A 355 -11.78 -5.75 19.47
CA GLY A 355 -10.89 -6.57 20.29
C GLY A 355 -10.32 -7.74 19.49
N LEU A 356 -11.19 -8.49 18.80
CA LEU A 356 -10.80 -9.61 17.97
C LEU A 356 -9.86 -9.21 16.83
N ALA A 357 -10.18 -8.14 16.08
CA ALA A 357 -9.33 -7.69 14.98
C ALA A 357 -7.96 -7.20 15.47
N CYS A 358 -7.94 -6.42 16.55
CA CYS A 358 -6.70 -5.94 17.17
C CYS A 358 -5.84 -7.10 17.70
N LEU A 359 -6.44 -8.12 18.31
CA LEU A 359 -5.73 -9.33 18.73
C LEU A 359 -5.11 -10.07 17.54
N GLY A 360 -5.83 -10.16 16.41
CA GLY A 360 -5.31 -10.69 15.15
C GLY A 360 -4.06 -9.94 14.68
N ILE A 361 -4.14 -8.61 14.62
CA ILE A 361 -3.05 -7.71 14.22
C ILE A 361 -1.84 -7.84 15.16
N VAL A 362 -2.06 -7.85 16.48
CA VAL A 362 -0.98 -7.97 17.48
C VAL A 362 -0.33 -9.35 17.41
N SER A 363 -1.12 -10.42 17.23
CA SER A 363 -0.59 -11.78 17.09
C SER A 363 0.27 -11.92 15.82
N GLU A 364 -0.13 -11.31 14.71
CA GLU A 364 0.66 -11.23 13.47
C GLU A 364 1.99 -10.51 13.73
N LEU A 365 1.94 -9.36 14.38
CA LEU A 365 3.13 -8.58 14.70
C LEU A 365 4.11 -9.36 15.59
N GLN A 366 3.59 -10.06 16.61
CA GLN A 366 4.39 -10.91 17.47
C GLN A 366 5.03 -12.06 16.68
N ALA A 367 4.31 -12.67 15.73
CA ALA A 367 4.87 -13.73 14.89
C ALA A 367 6.05 -13.22 14.05
N LYS A 368 5.93 -12.02 13.46
CA LYS A 368 7.01 -11.35 12.73
C LYS A 368 8.23 -11.07 13.60
N ALA A 369 8.00 -10.63 14.84
CA ALA A 369 9.08 -10.39 15.79
C ALA A 369 9.79 -11.71 16.21
N SER A 370 9.04 -12.78 16.48
CA SER A 370 9.59 -14.08 16.90
C SER A 370 10.31 -14.82 15.78
N GLY A 371 9.91 -14.66 14.51
CA GLY A 371 10.55 -15.31 13.37
C GLY A 371 12.02 -14.89 13.14
N LYS A 372 12.41 -13.68 13.58
CA LYS A 372 13.78 -13.17 13.46
C LYS A 372 14.77 -13.88 14.40
N GLY A 373 14.28 -14.60 15.43
CA GLY A 373 15.11 -15.33 16.40
C GLY A 373 15.59 -16.72 15.97
N LYS A 374 15.04 -17.29 14.88
CA LYS A 374 15.39 -18.66 14.44
C LYS A 374 16.44 -18.76 13.32
N SER A 375 16.93 -17.64 12.80
CA SER A 375 17.90 -17.63 11.69
C SER A 375 19.38 -17.57 12.12
N HIS A 376 19.69 -17.64 13.43
CA HIS A 376 21.08 -17.58 13.94
C HIS A 376 21.55 -18.86 14.64
N SER A 377 20.91 -19.99 14.39
CA SER A 377 21.39 -21.29 14.85
C SER A 377 21.07 -22.34 13.79
N HIS A 378 21.95 -22.49 12.81
CA HIS A 378 22.43 -23.79 12.33
C HIS A 378 23.58 -23.62 11.35
#